data_AF-A0A367VFA7-F1
#
_entry.id   AF-A0A367VFA7-F1
#
_cell.length_a   1.000
_cell.length_b   1.000
_cell.length_c   1.000
_cell.angle_alpha   90.00
_cell.angle_beta   90.00
_cell.angle_gamma   90.00
#
_symmetry.space_group_name_H-M   'P 1'
#
loop_
_entity.id
_entity.type
_entity.pdbx_description
1 polymer ?
#
loop_
_entity_poly.entity_id
_entity_poly.type
_entity_poly.pdbx_seq_one_letter_code
_entity_poly.pdbx_strand_id
1 'polypeptide(L)'
;MNSLFGAGIMRKFAVVGVVLALAGCSFLEKENFTVGGEITDQGQECVTFRADDGTLYALANKASHFRPGDKVRITGRLALMTTCTEATTLIVDKIVLLAPGD
;
A
#
# COMPACT_ATOMS: atom_id res chain seq x y z
N MET A 1 50.92 -46.60 1.95
CA MET A 1 50.03 -47.31 0.99
C MET A 1 48.64 -46.69 1.10
N ASN A 2 47.95 -46.60 -0.03
CA ASN A 2 46.93 -45.62 -0.36
C ASN A 2 45.55 -45.80 0.32
N SER A 3 44.83 -44.67 0.30
CA SER A 3 43.38 -44.47 0.15
C SER A 3 42.44 -44.83 1.30
N LEU A 4 41.77 -43.82 1.86
CA LEU A 4 40.32 -43.88 2.10
C LEU A 4 39.73 -42.45 2.20
N PHE A 5 38.97 -42.08 1.15
CA PHE A 5 37.81 -41.17 1.10
C PHE A 5 37.95 -39.66 1.35
N GLY A 6 37.51 -38.88 0.34
CA GLY A 6 36.65 -37.72 0.61
C GLY A 6 37.02 -36.38 -0.01
N ALA A 7 37.91 -36.30 -1.01
CA ALA A 7 38.11 -35.07 -1.77
C ALA A 7 36.98 -34.86 -2.78
N GLY A 8 36.02 -34.00 -2.44
CA GLY A 8 35.11 -33.43 -3.42
C GLY A 8 33.74 -33.11 -2.84
N ILE A 9 33.54 -31.88 -2.37
CA ILE A 9 32.33 -31.02 -2.46
C ILE A 9 32.72 -29.70 -1.77
N MET A 10 33.52 -28.84 -2.40
CA MET A 10 33.79 -27.51 -1.79
C MET A 10 33.86 -26.33 -2.77
N ARG A 11 33.88 -26.55 -4.09
CA ARG A 11 34.14 -25.47 -5.05
C ARG A 11 32.95 -24.99 -5.89
N LYS A 12 31.78 -25.64 -5.85
CA LYS A 12 30.66 -25.30 -6.75
C LYS A 12 29.53 -24.46 -6.14
N PHE A 13 29.50 -24.27 -4.82
CA PHE A 13 28.40 -23.55 -4.16
C PHE A 13 28.56 -22.02 -4.08
N ALA A 14 29.75 -21.48 -4.35
CA ALA A 14 29.98 -20.03 -4.29
C ALA A 14 29.25 -19.26 -5.41
N VAL A 15 29.04 -19.88 -6.58
CA VAL A 15 28.39 -19.20 -7.73
C VAL A 15 26.85 -19.20 -7.59
N VAL A 16 26.28 -20.18 -6.90
CA VAL A 16 24.82 -20.27 -6.68
C VAL A 16 24.34 -19.20 -5.69
N GLY A 17 25.18 -18.79 -4.73
CA GLY A 17 24.82 -17.77 -3.74
C GLY A 17 24.55 -16.37 -4.33
N VAL A 18 25.20 -16.01 -5.44
CA VAL A 18 25.05 -14.67 -6.05
C VAL A 18 23.76 -14.57 -6.87
N VAL A 19 23.29 -15.67 -7.49
CA VAL A 19 22.01 -15.68 -8.22
C VAL A 19 20.81 -15.54 -7.28
N LEU A 20 20.89 -16.10 -6.06
CA LEU A 20 19.85 -15.91 -5.04
C LEU A 20 19.78 -14.46 -4.49
N ALA A 21 20.87 -13.70 -4.52
CA ALA A 21 20.86 -12.30 -4.07
C ALA A 21 20.14 -11.35 -5.04
N LEU A 22 20.03 -11.73 -6.33
CA LEU A 22 19.25 -10.98 -7.33
C LEU A 22 17.74 -11.24 -7.23
N ALA A 23 17.31 -12.17 -6.37
CA ALA A 23 15.90 -12.33 -5.98
C ALA A 23 15.47 -11.33 -4.88
N GLY A 24 16.22 -10.23 -4.69
CA GLY A 24 15.80 -9.06 -3.94
C GLY A 24 14.65 -8.31 -4.62
N CYS A 25 13.50 -8.97 -4.80
CA CYS A 25 12.25 -8.40 -5.30
C CYS A 25 11.54 -7.50 -4.27
N SER A 26 12.26 -6.82 -3.39
CA SER A 26 11.65 -5.94 -2.38
C SER A 26 12.04 -4.47 -2.57
N PHE A 27 12.55 -4.10 -3.74
CA PHE A 27 12.92 -2.74 -4.09
C PHE A 27 11.71 -1.89 -4.51
N LEU A 28 10.62 -1.85 -3.73
CA LEU A 28 9.70 -0.69 -3.69
C LEU A 28 8.64 -0.83 -2.59
N GLU A 29 9.03 -0.92 -1.32
CA GLU A 29 8.09 -0.67 -0.23
C GLU A 29 7.81 0.85 -0.12
N LYS A 30 7.35 1.45 -1.23
CA LYS A 30 6.60 2.70 -1.13
C LYS A 30 5.25 2.24 -0.62
N GLU A 31 5.00 2.39 0.68
CA GLU A 31 3.78 1.97 1.39
C GLU A 31 2.52 2.69 0.87
N ASN A 32 2.22 2.59 -0.42
CA ASN A 32 0.97 3.01 -0.99
C ASN A 32 0.08 1.78 -1.03
N PHE A 33 -0.97 1.82 -0.25
CA PHE A 33 -2.02 0.81 -0.32
C PHE A 33 -3.13 1.33 -1.22
N THR A 34 -3.84 0.41 -1.85
CA THR A 34 -5.02 0.72 -2.68
C THR A 34 -6.24 0.12 -2.02
N VAL A 35 -7.24 0.95 -1.75
CA VAL A 35 -8.46 0.57 -1.05
C VAL A 35 -9.69 1.08 -1.82
N GLY A 36 -10.72 0.25 -1.92
CA GLY A 36 -12.02 0.59 -2.47
C GLY A 36 -12.99 1.00 -1.37
N GLY A 37 -13.99 1.81 -1.73
CA GLY A 37 -15.00 2.25 -0.78
C GLY A 37 -15.86 3.38 -1.32
N GLU A 38 -16.42 4.17 -0.41
CA GLU A 38 -17.39 5.23 -0.69
C GLU A 38 -16.96 6.55 -0.05
N ILE A 39 -17.17 7.66 -0.77
CA ILE A 39 -17.03 9.01 -0.21
C ILE A 39 -18.22 9.29 0.70
N THR A 40 -17.96 9.81 1.90
CA THR A 40 -18.98 10.12 2.89
C THR A 40 -18.84 11.56 3.36
N ASP A 41 -19.94 12.11 3.91
CA ASP A 41 -19.99 13.46 4.47
C ASP A 41 -19.95 13.45 6.01
N GLN A 42 -19.14 12.55 6.57
CA GLN A 42 -19.08 12.33 8.02
C GLN A 42 -18.02 13.19 8.73
N GLY A 43 -17.09 13.79 7.97
CA GLY A 43 -16.09 14.71 8.50
C GLY A 43 -16.60 16.14 8.57
N GLN A 44 -16.12 16.90 9.56
CA GLN A 44 -16.45 18.33 9.69
C GLN A 44 -15.43 19.22 9.00
N GLU A 45 -14.16 18.80 9.01
CA GLU A 45 -13.02 19.53 8.49
C GLU A 45 -12.56 18.96 7.14
N CYS A 46 -12.55 17.62 7.01
CA CYS A 46 -12.06 16.91 5.82
C CYS A 46 -13.13 15.97 5.25
N VAL A 47 -13.16 15.81 3.92
CA VAL A 47 -13.98 14.78 3.27
C VAL A 47 -13.57 13.41 3.79
N THR A 48 -14.55 12.60 4.16
CA THR A 48 -14.30 11.26 4.68
C THR A 48 -14.52 10.20 3.60
N PHE A 49 -13.82 9.10 3.72
CA PHE A 49 -13.92 7.93 2.86
C PHE A 49 -14.09 6.71 3.74
N ARG A 50 -15.13 5.92 3.46
CA ARG A 50 -15.37 4.65 4.13
C ARG A 50 -14.94 3.53 3.22
N ALA A 51 -13.89 2.83 3.62
CA ALA A 51 -13.40 1.65 2.94
C ALA A 51 -14.42 0.51 2.99
N ASP A 52 -14.31 -0.42 2.05
CA ASP A 52 -15.17 -1.61 1.96
C ASP A 52 -15.07 -2.50 3.22
N ASP A 53 -13.97 -2.42 3.96
CA ASP A 53 -13.77 -3.10 5.25
C ASP A 53 -14.44 -2.38 6.44
N GLY A 54 -15.08 -1.23 6.18
CA GLY A 54 -15.75 -0.40 7.18
C GLY A 54 -14.88 0.66 7.84
N THR A 55 -13.57 0.67 7.58
CA THR A 55 -12.63 1.66 8.12
C THR A 55 -12.94 3.05 7.57
N LEU A 56 -12.98 4.03 8.46
CA LEU A 56 -13.17 5.43 8.09
C LEU A 56 -11.81 6.13 7.99
N TYR A 57 -11.59 6.80 6.87
CA TYR A 57 -10.40 7.61 6.62
C TYR A 57 -10.79 9.06 6.35
N ALA A 58 -9.97 9.99 6.82
CA ALA A 58 -10.08 11.40 6.45
C ALA A 58 -9.13 11.68 5.28
N LEU A 59 -9.62 12.26 4.19
CA LEU A 59 -8.81 12.54 3.00
C LEU A 59 -8.14 13.91 3.14
N ALA A 60 -6.81 13.93 3.36
CA ALA A 60 -6.06 15.18 3.54
C ALA A 60 -5.98 16.05 2.27
N ASN A 61 -6.08 15.42 1.10
CA ASN A 61 -5.95 16.08 -0.18
C ASN A 61 -6.84 15.40 -1.22
N LYS A 62 -7.25 16.17 -2.24
CA LYS A 62 -7.88 15.66 -3.47
C LYS A 62 -9.18 14.86 -3.31
N ALA A 63 -10.19 15.48 -2.70
CA ALA A 63 -11.55 14.92 -2.68
C ALA A 63 -12.66 15.91 -3.09
N SER A 64 -12.35 17.18 -3.35
CA SER A 64 -13.35 18.23 -3.59
C SER A 64 -14.22 18.06 -4.84
N HIS A 65 -13.83 17.18 -5.77
CA HIS A 65 -14.60 16.88 -6.98
C HIS A 65 -15.52 15.66 -6.84
N PHE A 66 -15.38 14.90 -5.75
CA PHE A 66 -16.21 13.75 -5.48
C PHE A 66 -17.34 14.14 -4.54
N ARG A 67 -18.48 13.49 -4.70
CA ARG A 67 -19.67 13.72 -3.90
C ARG A 67 -19.84 12.59 -2.89
N PRO A 68 -20.44 12.86 -1.72
CA PRO A 68 -20.93 11.80 -0.85
C PRO A 68 -21.77 10.80 -1.65
N GLY A 69 -21.54 9.50 -1.45
CA GLY A 69 -22.14 8.41 -2.22
C GLY A 69 -21.26 7.87 -3.36
N ASP A 70 -20.28 8.64 -3.85
CA ASP A 70 -19.40 8.18 -4.93
C ASP A 70 -18.59 6.94 -4.49
N LYS A 71 -18.68 5.87 -5.27
CA LYS A 71 -17.82 4.69 -5.11
C LYS A 71 -16.49 4.96 -5.79
N VAL A 72 -15.40 4.89 -5.03
CA VAL A 72 -14.07 5.24 -5.49
C VAL A 72 -13.04 4.20 -5.12
N ARG A 73 -11.95 4.14 -5.90
CA ARG A 73 -10.72 3.44 -5.55
C ARG A 73 -9.65 4.47 -5.25
N ILE A 74 -9.08 4.41 -4.06
CA ILE A 74 -8.04 5.33 -3.61
C ILE A 74 -6.73 4.56 -3.48
N THR A 75 -5.66 5.10 -4.06
CA THR A 75 -4.28 4.71 -3.78
C THR A 75 -3.63 5.85 -3.01
N GLY A 76 -3.06 5.54 -1.86
CA GLY A 76 -2.51 6.56 -0.97
C GLY A 76 -1.70 5.99 0.18
N ARG A 77 -1.34 6.87 1.12
CA ARG A 77 -0.54 6.54 2.30
C ARG A 77 -1.18 7.10 3.56
N LEU A 78 -1.03 6.39 4.68
CA LEU A 78 -1.48 6.87 5.97
C LEU A 78 -0.59 8.02 6.44
N ALA A 79 -1.20 9.02 7.06
CA ALA A 79 -0.51 10.14 7.69
C ALA A 79 -0.89 10.21 9.17
N LEU A 80 0.13 10.20 10.03
CA LEU A 80 -0.01 10.15 11.49
C LEU A 80 -0.17 11.54 12.14
N MET A 81 0.09 12.63 11.40
CA MET A 81 -0.01 14.00 11.90
C MET A 81 -0.60 14.92 10.83
N THR A 82 -1.91 15.14 10.88
CA THR A 82 -2.58 16.05 9.96
C THR A 82 -3.59 16.93 10.70
N THR A 83 -4.18 17.88 9.98
CA THR A 83 -5.24 18.74 10.48
C THR A 83 -6.58 18.03 10.59
N CYS A 84 -6.78 16.89 9.93
CA CYS A 84 -8.03 16.13 10.00
C CYS A 84 -8.03 15.30 11.28
N THR A 85 -8.84 15.68 12.26
CA THR A 85 -8.84 15.06 13.60
C THR A 85 -9.88 13.94 13.77
N GLU A 86 -10.79 13.78 12.81
CA GLU A 86 -11.98 12.93 12.95
C GLU A 86 -11.71 11.45 12.65
N ALA A 87 -10.67 11.16 11.87
CA ALA A 87 -10.33 9.81 11.45
C ALA A 87 -8.85 9.68 11.09
N THR A 88 -8.38 8.45 10.90
CA THR A 88 -7.03 8.20 10.38
C THR A 88 -6.88 8.88 9.03
N THR A 89 -5.85 9.72 8.91
CA THR A 89 -5.70 10.51 7.70
C THR A 89 -5.04 9.72 6.59
N LEU A 90 -5.57 9.87 5.38
CA LEU A 90 -5.07 9.26 4.17
C LEU A 90 -4.70 10.36 3.17
N ILE A 91 -3.44 10.36 2.75
CA ILE A 91 -2.96 11.21 1.67
C ILE A 91 -3.19 10.47 0.35
N VAL A 92 -4.03 11.04 -0.50
CA VAL A 92 -4.43 10.51 -1.80
C VAL A 92 -3.33 10.79 -2.82
N ASP A 93 -2.71 9.73 -3.35
CA ASP A 93 -1.85 9.82 -4.52
C ASP A 93 -2.67 9.73 -5.81
N LYS A 94 -3.67 8.82 -5.84
CA LYS A 94 -4.59 8.61 -6.96
C LYS A 94 -5.97 8.25 -6.46
N ILE A 95 -6.99 8.81 -7.11
CA ILE A 95 -8.39 8.47 -6.88
C ILE A 95 -9.07 8.24 -8.22
N VAL A 96 -9.87 7.17 -8.30
CA VAL A 96 -10.61 6.77 -9.49
C VAL A 96 -12.07 6.58 -9.13
N LEU A 97 -12.97 7.25 -9.85
CA LEU A 97 -14.40 6.99 -9.75
C LEU A 97 -14.71 5.62 -10.34
N LEU A 98 -15.36 4.77 -9.55
CA LEU A 98 -15.86 3.46 -9.98
C LEU A 98 -17.34 3.57 -10.37
N ALA A 99 -18.13 4.25 -9.54
CA ALA A 99 -19.53 4.55 -9.80
C ALA A 99 -19.92 5.87 -9.10
N PRO A 100 -20.76 6.71 -9.73
CA PRO A 100 -21.30 7.90 -9.07
C PRO A 100 -22.24 7.52 -7.93
N GLY A 101 -22.33 8.38 -6.91
CA GLY A 101 -23.36 8.33 -5.89
C GLY A 101 -24.74 8.65 -6.48
N ASP A 102 -25.77 8.08 -5.88
CA ASP A 102 -27.19 8.30 -6.25
C ASP A 102 -27.71 9.68 -5.81
#